data_AF-A0A9W6YDK8-F1
#
_entry.id   AF-A0A9W6YDK8-F1
#
_cell.length_a   1.000
_cell.length_b   1.000
_cell.length_c   1.000
_cell.angle_alpha   90.00
_cell.angle_beta   90.00
_cell.angle_gamma   90.00
#
_symmetry.space_group_name_H-M   'P 1'
#
loop_
_entity.id
_entity.type
_entity.pdbx_description
1 polymer ?
#
loop_
_entity_poly.entity_id
_entity_poly.type
_entity_poly.pdbx_seq_one_letter_code
_entity_poly.pdbx_strand_id
1 'polypeptide(L)'
;MGNELVRDQLAFAEDKGRPIFPVVLNDLEPGLDKRYTLVRSELFHFMANGMGFKMSCVRLAASLRLHFTVGQHAGSTTGSETEEIRNLDSIEEFN
;
A
#
# COMPACT_ATOMS: atom_id res chain seq x y z
N MET A 1 -20.64 4.99 -5.94
CA MET A 1 -20.11 5.19 -4.57
C MET A 1 -18.77 4.51 -4.31
N GLY A 2 -18.37 3.43 -5.00
CA GLY A 2 -17.14 2.70 -4.65
C GLY A 2 -15.78 3.38 -4.93
N ASN A 3 -15.73 4.54 -5.59
CA ASN A 3 -14.47 5.17 -6.01
C ASN A 3 -14.13 6.46 -5.23
N GLU A 4 -15.05 7.00 -4.42
CA GLU A 4 -14.81 8.24 -3.66
C GLU A 4 -13.79 8.02 -2.54
N LEU A 5 -13.99 6.99 -1.71
CA LEU A 5 -13.03 6.59 -0.68
C LEU A 5 -11.63 6.34 -1.27
N VAL A 6 -11.53 5.67 -2.42
CA VAL A 6 -10.23 5.40 -3.07
C VAL A 6 -9.56 6.72 -3.47
N ARG A 7 -10.32 7.65 -4.04
CA ARG A 7 -9.81 8.97 -4.43
C ARG A 7 -9.36 9.77 -3.21
N ASP A 8 -10.10 9.75 -2.12
CA ASP A 8 -9.74 10.45 -0.89
C ASP A 8 -8.48 9.89 -0.26
N GLN A 9 -8.31 8.56 -0.24
CA GLN A 9 -7.09 7.93 0.27
C GLN A 9 -5.87 8.26 -0.59
N LEU A 10 -6.03 8.33 -1.92
CA LEU A 10 -4.95 8.73 -2.83
C LEU A 10 -4.57 10.20 -2.63
N ALA A 11 -5.55 11.09 -2.53
CA ALA A 11 -5.33 12.51 -2.25
C ALA A 11 -4.63 12.71 -0.90
N PHE A 12 -5.07 11.99 0.14
CA PHE A 12 -4.42 12.05 1.46
C PHE A 12 -2.97 11.55 1.43
N ALA A 13 -2.68 10.48 0.68
CA ALA A 13 -1.32 9.99 0.54
C ALA A 13 -0.42 11.02 -0.18
N GLU A 14 -0.94 11.67 -1.22
CA GLU A 14 -0.27 12.75 -1.94
C GLU A 14 0.02 13.94 -1.01
N ASP A 15 -0.99 14.42 -0.27
CA ASP A 15 -0.88 15.54 0.66
C ASP A 15 0.16 15.29 1.77
N LYS A 16 0.32 14.04 2.19
CA LYS A 16 1.28 13.63 3.22
C LYS A 16 2.64 13.21 2.67
N GLY A 17 2.84 13.30 1.34
CA GLY A 17 4.06 12.84 0.68
C GLY A 17 4.35 11.35 0.88
N ARG A 18 3.31 10.54 1.10
CA ARG A 18 3.46 9.09 1.33
C ARG A 18 3.63 8.37 -0.02
N PRO A 19 4.66 7.53 -0.16
CA PRO A 19 4.86 6.77 -1.39
C PRO A 19 3.71 5.79 -1.64
N ILE A 20 3.22 5.74 -2.88
CA ILE A 20 2.15 4.83 -3.31
C ILE A 20 2.79 3.67 -4.08
N PHE A 21 2.47 2.43 -3.68
CA PHE A 21 2.94 1.21 -4.33
C PHE A 21 1.77 0.49 -5.00
N PRO A 22 1.48 0.78 -6.28
CA PRO A 22 0.38 0.12 -6.97
C PRO A 22 0.67 -1.37 -7.14
N VAL A 23 -0.29 -2.21 -6.75
CA VAL A 23 -0.24 -3.67 -6.92
C VAL A 23 -1.31 -4.07 -7.92
N VAL A 24 -0.88 -4.69 -9.03
CA VAL A 24 -1.81 -5.19 -10.04
C VAL A 24 -2.12 -6.65 -9.75
N LEU A 25 -3.36 -6.92 -9.36
CA LEU A 25 -3.93 -8.25 -9.29
C LEU A 25 -4.53 -8.58 -10.66
N ASN A 26 -4.09 -9.68 -11.27
CA ASN A 26 -4.61 -10.10 -12.56
C ASN A 26 -5.20 -11.50 -12.44
N ASP A 27 -6.50 -11.61 -12.68
CA ASP A 27 -7.23 -12.89 -12.78
C ASP A 27 -7.15 -13.49 -14.18
N LEU A 28 -6.45 -12.81 -15.10
CA LEU A 28 -6.25 -13.28 -16.46
C LEU A 28 -5.16 -14.35 -16.49
N GLU A 29 -5.43 -15.47 -17.16
CA GLU A 29 -4.39 -16.42 -17.52
C GLU A 29 -3.74 -15.98 -18.85
N PRO A 30 -2.56 -15.34 -18.83
CA PRO A 30 -1.97 -14.80 -20.05
C PRO A 30 -1.61 -15.92 -21.03
N GLY A 31 -1.75 -15.64 -22.32
CA GLY A 31 -1.19 -16.47 -23.39
C GLY A 31 0.34 -16.61 -23.27
N LEU A 32 0.90 -17.61 -23.96
CA LEU A 32 2.33 -17.96 -23.86
C LEU A 32 3.25 -16.77 -24.20
N ASP A 33 2.89 -16.00 -25.22
CA ASP A 33 3.52 -14.76 -25.69
C ASP A 33 3.64 -13.71 -24.57
N LYS A 34 2.56 -13.51 -23.83
CA LYS A 34 2.50 -12.58 -22.71
C LYS A 34 3.30 -13.10 -21.52
N ARG A 35 3.28 -14.40 -21.23
CA ARG A 35 4.10 -15.00 -20.15
C ARG A 35 5.60 -14.72 -20.36
N TYR A 36 6.11 -14.92 -21.58
CA TYR A 36 7.52 -14.61 -21.90
C TYR A 36 7.84 -13.13 -21.73
N THR A 37 6.92 -12.25 -22.13
CA THR A 37 7.08 -10.79 -21.97
C THR A 37 7.08 -10.39 -20.50
N LEU A 38 6.11 -10.89 -19.71
CA LEU A 38 5.94 -10.58 -18.29
C LEU A 38 7.11 -11.09 -17.44
N VAL A 39 7.67 -12.25 -17.77
CA VAL A 39 8.89 -12.77 -17.12
C VAL A 39 10.09 -11.83 -17.31
N ARG A 40 10.10 -11.02 -18.38
CA ARG A 40 11.22 -10.13 -18.74
C ARG A 40 10.92 -8.64 -18.49
N SER A 41 9.70 -8.28 -18.09
CA SER A 41 9.28 -6.89 -17.86
C SER A 41 9.44 -6.49 -16.39
N GLU A 42 9.85 -5.25 -16.15
CA GLU A 42 10.06 -4.72 -14.79
C GLU A 42 8.76 -4.23 -14.12
N LEU A 43 7.82 -5.12 -13.85
CA LEU A 43 6.56 -4.78 -13.17
C LEU A 43 6.31 -5.70 -11.96
N PHE A 44 5.49 -5.26 -11.00
CA PHE A 44 5.04 -6.11 -9.88
C PHE A 44 3.81 -6.92 -10.32
N HIS A 45 4.05 -8.13 -10.82
CA HIS A 45 3.01 -9.06 -11.26
C HIS A 45 2.54 -9.97 -10.11
N PHE A 46 1.24 -9.90 -9.81
CA PHE A 46 0.56 -10.81 -8.89
C PHE A 46 -0.61 -11.46 -9.62
N MET A 47 -0.29 -12.49 -10.40
CA MET A 47 -1.30 -13.23 -11.17
C MET A 47 -1.89 -14.36 -10.33
N ALA A 48 -3.17 -14.69 -10.55
CA ALA A 48 -3.86 -15.75 -9.80
C ALA A 48 -3.16 -17.12 -9.90
N ASN A 49 -2.47 -17.39 -11.01
CA ASN A 49 -1.68 -18.62 -11.22
C ASN A 49 -0.29 -18.60 -10.56
N GLY A 50 0.04 -17.55 -9.79
CA GLY A 50 1.31 -17.43 -9.05
C GLY A 50 2.52 -17.03 -9.89
N MET A 51 2.38 -16.82 -11.21
CA MET A 51 3.51 -16.40 -12.04
C MET A 51 4.00 -15.00 -11.65
N GLY A 52 5.33 -14.87 -11.55
CA GLY A 52 5.98 -13.62 -11.14
C GLY A 52 5.94 -13.35 -9.64
N PHE A 53 5.16 -14.11 -8.86
CA PHE A 53 4.88 -13.80 -7.44
C PHE A 53 6.15 -13.61 -6.60
N LYS A 54 7.06 -14.59 -6.59
CA LYS A 54 8.28 -14.52 -5.76
C LYS A 54 9.14 -13.30 -6.11
N MET A 55 9.34 -13.03 -7.40
CA MET A 55 10.16 -11.89 -7.85
C MET A 55 9.48 -10.56 -7.49
N SER A 56 8.18 -10.44 -7.75
CA SER A 56 7.37 -9.27 -7.41
C SER A 56 7.37 -9.01 -5.90
N CYS A 57 7.17 -10.04 -5.08
CA CYS A 57 7.23 -9.96 -3.62
C CYS A 57 8.58 -9.46 -3.12
N VAL A 58 9.68 -10.05 -3.58
CA VAL A 58 11.03 -9.67 -3.14
C VAL A 58 11.32 -8.21 -3.48
N ARG A 59 10.97 -7.79 -4.71
CA ARG A 59 11.18 -6.40 -5.15
C ARG A 59 10.25 -5.42 -4.42
N LEU A 60 8.99 -5.78 -4.18
CA LEU A 60 8.04 -4.96 -3.41
C LEU A 60 8.57 -4.78 -1.98
N ALA A 61 8.99 -5.86 -1.34
CA ALA A 61 9.57 -5.81 0.00
C ALA A 61 10.87 -4.98 0.04
N ALA A 62 11.73 -5.06 -0.98
CA ALA A 62 12.91 -4.21 -1.08
C ALA A 62 12.57 -2.73 -1.23
N SER A 63 11.57 -2.40 -2.06
CA SER A 63 11.10 -1.03 -2.28
C SER A 63 10.50 -0.45 -1.00
N LEU A 64 9.65 -1.22 -0.32
CA LEU A 64 9.08 -0.84 0.98
C LEU A 64 10.20 -0.57 2.00
N ARG A 65 11.17 -1.48 2.14
CA ARG A 65 12.29 -1.30 3.07
C ARG A 65 13.04 0.00 2.80
N LEU A 66 13.37 0.33 1.55
CA LEU A 66 14.08 1.55 1.21
C LEU A 66 13.34 2.80 1.66
N HIS A 67 12.02 2.86 1.44
CA HIS A 67 11.20 3.99 1.87
C HIS A 67 11.05 4.07 3.40
N PHE A 68 10.93 2.95 4.10
CA PHE A 68 10.84 2.95 5.57
C PHE A 68 12.18 3.27 6.26
N THR A 69 13.31 2.86 5.69
CA THR A 69 14.64 3.20 6.21
C THR A 69 14.99 4.67 6.01
N VAL A 70 14.54 5.28 4.91
CA VAL A 70 14.76 6.72 4.64
C VAL A 70 13.85 7.58 5.53
N GLY A 71 12.62 7.14 5.80
CA GLY A 71 11.66 7.86 6.67
C GLY A 71 12.08 7.96 8.14
N GLN A 72 12.82 6.99 8.68
CA GLN A 72 13.32 7.04 10.07
C GLN A 72 14.44 8.09 10.28
N HIS A 73 15.13 8.52 9.22
CA HIS A 73 16.18 9.54 9.35
C HIS A 73 15.68 10.96 9.03
N ALA A 74 14.63 11.10 8.22
CA ALA A 74 14.04 12.40 7.89
C ALA A 74 12.90 12.84 8.83
N GLY A 75 12.31 11.92 9.61
CA GLY A 75 11.13 12.18 10.46
C GLY A 75 11.40 12.50 11.94
N SER A 76 12.66 12.63 12.38
CA SER A 76 13.01 12.90 13.80
C SER A 76 12.97 14.41 14.16
N THR A 77 12.16 15.21 13.47
CA THR A 77 11.90 16.59 13.87
C THR A 77 10.43 16.94 13.65
N THR A 78 9.76 17.14 14.80
CA THR A 78 8.55 17.92 15.05
C THR A 78 7.21 17.39 14.54
N GLY A 79 6.43 16.81 15.46
CA GLY A 79 5.01 16.53 15.28
C GLY A 79 4.47 15.70 16.44
N SER A 80 4.40 16.30 17.63
CA SER A 80 3.75 15.70 18.80
C SER A 80 2.24 15.57 18.52
N GLU A 81 1.78 14.40 18.09
CA GLU A 81 0.35 14.07 18.09
C GLU A 81 0.01 13.56 19.49
N THR A 82 -0.58 14.43 20.30
CA THR A 82 -1.21 14.05 21.57
C THR A 82 -2.34 13.05 21.27
N GLU A 83 -2.18 11.82 21.76
CA GLU A 83 -3.24 10.82 21.83
C GLU A 83 -4.39 11.34 22.71
N GLU A 84 -5.45 11.89 22.10
CA GLU A 84 -6.75 12.01 22.77
C GLU A 84 -7.46 10.66 22.72
N ILE A 85 -7.17 9.83 23.71
CA ILE A 85 -7.96 8.63 24.00
C ILE A 85 -9.28 9.13 24.58
N ARG A 86 -10.33 9.21 23.75
CA ARG A 86 -11.68 9.56 24.20
C ARG A 86 -12.19 8.45 25.12
N ASN A 87 -12.22 8.72 26.43
CA ASN A 87 -12.88 7.91 27.45
C ASN A 87 -14.34 7.68 27.05
N LEU A 88 -14.69 6.43 26.78
CA LEU A 88 -16.08 5.95 26.69
C LEU A 88 -16.53 5.53 28.09
N ASP A 89 -16.75 6.52 28.95
CA ASP A 89 -17.42 6.33 30.25
C ASP A 89 -18.58 7.31 30.32
N SER A 90 -19.69 6.95 29.68
CA SER A 90 -21.04 7.54 29.89
C SER A 90 -22.06 6.87 28.96
N ILE A 91 -22.40 5.60 29.21
CA ILE A 91 -23.74 5.10 28.90
C ILE A 91 -24.14 4.14 30.03
N GLU A 92 -24.42 4.69 31.20
CA GLU A 92 -25.45 4.13 32.08
C GLU A 92 -26.33 5.27 32.56
N GLU A 93 -27.61 4.95 32.73
CA GLU A 93 -28.72 5.79 33.18
C GLU A 93 -29.35 6.72 32.14
N PHE A 94 -30.47 6.29 31.55
CA PHE A 94 -31.79 6.85 31.85
C PHE A 94 -32.92 5.97 31.29
N ASN A 95 -33.78 5.53 32.23
CA ASN A 95 -35.08 4.82 32.15
C ASN A 95 -35.08 3.29 31.99
#